data_AF-A0A840NEK9-F1
#
_entry.id   AF-A0A840NEK9-F1
#
_cell.length_a   1.000
_cell.length_b   1.000
_cell.length_c   1.000
_cell.angle_alpha   90.00
_cell.angle_beta   90.00
_cell.angle_gamma   90.00
#
_symmetry.space_group_name_H-M   'P 1'
#
loop_
_entity.id
_entity.type
_entity.pdbx_description
1 polymer ?
#
loop_
_entity_poly.entity_id
_entity_poly.type
_entity_poly.pdbx_seq_one_letter_code
_entity_poly.pdbx_strand_id
1 'polypeptide(L)'
;MRDRFTGTAVLSSQQASDLGTLGYVARASGLAVDARWDHPVLPPPQKRLCYEQTGGDVLARFSGRAEEIGRSIEMIAHLVKQMDGRVSATSEHVDDVGRPGRSGVGITEGWRALSFTG
;
A
#
# COMPACT_ATOMS: atom_id res chain seq x y z
N MET A 1 -13.42 10.77 -21.88
CA MET A 1 -12.15 10.37 -21.20
C MET A 1 -12.09 8.86 -20.96
N ARG A 2 -13.07 8.24 -20.28
CA ARG A 2 -13.12 6.79 -20.00
C ARG A 2 -12.93 5.90 -21.24
N ASP A 3 -13.53 6.29 -22.37
CA ASP A 3 -13.49 5.55 -23.63
C ASP A 3 -12.07 5.35 -24.22
N ARG A 4 -11.09 6.18 -23.83
CA ARG A 4 -9.68 6.03 -24.25
C ARG A 4 -8.84 5.21 -23.29
N PHE A 5 -9.37 4.87 -22.11
CA PHE A 5 -8.64 4.17 -21.05
C PHE A 5 -9.07 2.70 -20.94
N THR A 6 -10.34 2.43 -21.20
CA THR A 6 -10.87 1.06 -21.23
C THR A 6 -10.14 0.22 -22.28
N GLY A 7 -9.71 -0.98 -21.92
CA GLY A 7 -9.07 -1.94 -22.82
C GLY A 7 -7.68 -1.55 -23.32
N THR A 8 -7.10 -0.44 -22.84
CA THR A 8 -5.75 -0.02 -23.23
C THR A 8 -4.71 -0.60 -22.27
N ALA A 9 -3.62 -1.15 -22.82
CA ALA A 9 -2.49 -1.69 -22.06
C ALA A 9 -2.90 -2.68 -20.96
N VAL A 10 -3.87 -3.55 -21.28
CA VAL A 10 -4.38 -4.60 -20.40
C VAL A 10 -3.23 -5.49 -19.92
N LEU A 11 -3.16 -5.69 -18.61
CA LEU A 11 -2.28 -6.66 -17.97
C LEU A 11 -3.12 -7.66 -17.19
N SER A 12 -3.20 -8.91 -17.65
CA SER A 12 -4.00 -9.93 -16.98
C SER A 12 -3.42 -10.29 -15.61
N SER A 13 -4.25 -10.88 -14.74
CA SER A 13 -3.80 -11.37 -13.43
C SER A 13 -2.64 -12.37 -13.55
N GLN A 14 -2.70 -13.28 -14.53
CA GLN A 14 -1.63 -14.25 -14.78
C GLN A 14 -0.33 -13.55 -15.19
N GLN A 15 -0.39 -12.62 -16.16
CA GLN A 15 0.79 -11.86 -16.59
C GLN A 15 1.38 -11.02 -15.46
N ALA A 16 0.52 -10.39 -14.65
CA ALA A 16 0.92 -9.61 -13.48
C ALA A 16 1.63 -10.48 -12.43
N SER A 17 1.18 -11.72 -12.26
CA SER A 17 1.80 -12.72 -11.37
C SER A 17 3.15 -13.17 -11.91
N ASP A 18 3.21 -13.55 -13.20
CA ASP A 18 4.41 -14.06 -13.85
C ASP A 18 5.54 -13.00 -13.86
N LEU A 19 5.18 -11.73 -14.01
CA LEU A 19 6.12 -10.60 -13.98
C LEU A 19 6.49 -10.15 -12.56
N GLY A 20 5.84 -10.69 -11.52
CA GLY A 20 6.07 -10.26 -10.13
C GLY A 20 5.69 -8.80 -9.89
N THR A 21 4.62 -8.32 -10.52
CA THR A 21 4.18 -6.93 -10.33
C THR A 21 3.72 -6.67 -8.89
N LEU A 22 3.90 -5.44 -8.44
CA LEU A 22 3.57 -5.00 -7.08
C LEU A 22 2.79 -3.69 -7.12
N GLY A 23 2.26 -3.28 -5.96
CA GLY A 23 1.56 -2.01 -5.83
C GLY A 23 0.22 -1.96 -6.55
N TYR A 24 -0.19 -0.74 -6.91
CA TYR A 24 -1.49 -0.50 -7.54
C TYR A 24 -1.64 -1.18 -8.91
N VAL A 25 -0.54 -1.51 -9.59
CA VAL A 25 -0.56 -2.26 -10.86
C VAL A 25 -1.01 -3.70 -10.60
N ALA A 26 -0.42 -4.36 -9.60
CA ALA A 26 -0.80 -5.71 -9.19
C ALA A 26 -2.27 -5.76 -8.75
N ARG A 27 -2.68 -4.80 -7.90
CA ARG A 27 -4.06 -4.69 -7.41
C ARG A 27 -5.07 -4.41 -8.52
N ALA A 28 -4.74 -3.52 -9.46
CA ALA A 28 -5.56 -3.25 -10.64
C ALA A 28 -5.65 -4.45 -11.61
N SER A 29 -4.74 -5.41 -11.52
CA SER A 29 -4.78 -6.69 -12.24
C SER A 29 -5.41 -7.83 -11.40
N GLY A 30 -5.94 -7.53 -10.21
CA GLY A 30 -6.64 -8.49 -9.35
C GLY A 30 -5.75 -9.22 -8.33
N LEU A 31 -4.46 -8.89 -8.23
CA LEU A 31 -3.57 -9.46 -7.22
C LEU A 31 -3.66 -8.66 -5.92
N ALA A 32 -4.09 -9.28 -4.83
CA ALA A 32 -4.34 -8.60 -3.56
C ALA A 32 -3.08 -8.40 -2.69
N VAL A 33 -1.89 -8.34 -3.28
CA VAL A 33 -0.61 -8.12 -2.57
C VAL A 33 -0.50 -6.67 -2.08
N ASP A 34 -0.24 -6.51 -0.78
CA ASP A 34 -0.12 -5.19 -0.15
C ASP A 34 0.52 -5.29 1.23
N ALA A 35 1.72 -4.71 1.38
CA ALA A 35 2.45 -4.81 2.64
C ALA A 35 1.74 -4.15 3.83
N ARG A 36 0.80 -3.22 3.63
CA ARG A 36 0.02 -2.64 4.74
C ARG A 36 -0.82 -3.70 5.48
N TRP A 37 -1.18 -4.78 4.78
CA TRP A 37 -1.95 -5.89 5.32
C TRP A 37 -1.11 -7.15 5.53
N ASP A 38 -0.18 -7.42 4.61
CA ASP A 38 0.65 -8.62 4.67
C ASP A 38 1.79 -8.45 5.71
N HIS A 39 2.20 -7.20 5.99
CA HIS A 39 3.22 -6.82 6.98
C HIS A 39 2.80 -5.55 7.75
N PRO A 40 1.73 -5.61 8.58
CA PRO A 40 1.13 -4.42 9.19
C PRO A 40 2.06 -3.77 10.22
N VAL A 41 2.28 -2.47 10.08
CA VAL A 41 3.13 -1.67 10.97
C VAL A 41 2.34 -0.72 11.90
N LEU A 42 1.03 -0.57 11.68
CA LEU A 42 0.16 0.30 12.47
C LEU A 42 -1.09 -0.47 12.97
N PRO A 43 -1.44 -0.39 14.27
CA PRO A 43 -2.67 -0.97 14.80
C PRO A 43 -3.85 0.03 14.88
N PRO A 44 -5.11 -0.44 14.78
CA PRO A 44 -5.53 -1.74 14.25
C PRO A 44 -5.52 -1.74 12.70
N PRO A 45 -5.35 -2.91 12.06
CA PRO A 45 -5.34 -3.01 10.60
C PRO A 45 -6.71 -2.58 10.04
N GLN A 46 -6.69 -1.62 9.11
CA GLN A 46 -7.90 -1.14 8.44
C GLN A 46 -8.48 -2.21 7.52
N LYS A 47 -9.73 -2.06 7.07
CA LYS A 47 -10.29 -2.96 6.06
C LYS A 47 -9.56 -2.80 4.73
N ARG A 48 -9.16 -3.91 4.10
CA ARG A 48 -8.52 -3.90 2.77
C ARG A 48 -9.43 -3.22 1.75
N LEU A 49 -8.87 -2.28 0.99
CA LEU A 49 -9.57 -1.67 -0.13
C LEU A 49 -9.81 -2.73 -1.20
N CYS A 50 -11.07 -2.92 -1.56
CA CYS A 50 -11.47 -3.81 -2.65
C CYS A 50 -11.59 -2.96 -3.91
N TYR A 51 -10.70 -3.20 -4.89
CA TYR A 51 -10.75 -2.49 -6.16
C TYR A 51 -11.99 -2.92 -6.93
N GLU A 52 -12.83 -1.97 -7.33
CA GLU A 52 -14.02 -2.28 -8.14
C GLU A 52 -13.64 -2.60 -9.60
N GLN A 53 -12.49 -2.10 -10.05
CA GLN A 53 -11.99 -2.29 -11.40
C GLN A 53 -10.66 -3.05 -11.37
N THR A 54 -10.69 -4.32 -11.75
CA THR A 54 -9.52 -5.21 -11.77
C THR A 54 -9.18 -5.74 -13.17
N GLY A 55 -9.61 -5.01 -14.21
CA GLY A 55 -9.38 -5.39 -15.61
C GLY A 55 -7.93 -5.25 -16.08
N GLY A 56 -7.03 -4.70 -15.24
CA GLY A 56 -5.61 -4.56 -15.55
C GLY A 56 -5.26 -3.47 -16.58
N ASP A 57 -6.27 -2.80 -17.14
CA ASP A 57 -6.10 -1.72 -18.10
C ASP A 57 -5.79 -0.37 -17.44
N VAL A 58 -5.62 0.66 -18.26
CA VAL A 58 -5.35 2.02 -17.77
C VAL A 58 -6.49 2.53 -16.88
N LEU A 59 -7.74 2.19 -17.18
CA LEU A 59 -8.89 2.61 -16.37
C LEU A 59 -8.85 1.98 -14.97
N ALA A 60 -8.58 0.67 -14.87
CA ALA A 60 -8.45 -0.05 -13.61
C ALA A 60 -7.36 0.57 -12.72
N ARG A 61 -6.19 0.87 -13.31
CA ARG A 61 -5.07 1.51 -12.60
C ARG A 61 -5.39 2.94 -12.15
N PHE A 62 -6.10 3.70 -12.99
CA PHE A 62 -6.52 5.05 -12.67
C PHE A 62 -7.55 5.08 -11.53
N SER A 63 -8.62 4.28 -11.65
CA SER A 63 -9.67 4.20 -10.64
C SER A 63 -9.13 3.73 -9.30
N GLY A 64 -8.32 2.66 -9.30
CA GLY A 64 -7.69 2.15 -8.09
C GLY A 64 -6.82 3.19 -7.37
N ARG A 65 -6.05 4.00 -8.12
CA ARG A 65 -5.27 5.10 -7.53
C ARG A 65 -6.15 6.19 -6.92
N ALA A 66 -7.27 6.54 -7.57
CA ALA A 66 -8.21 7.50 -7.02
C ALA A 66 -8.84 7.00 -5.71
N GLU A 67 -9.20 5.72 -5.65
CA GLU A 67 -9.71 5.06 -4.44
C GLU A 67 -8.66 5.05 -3.31
N GLU A 68 -7.40 4.71 -3.61
CA GLU A 68 -6.31 4.71 -2.63
C GLU A 68 -6.02 6.10 -2.05
N ILE A 69 -6.11 7.15 -2.88
CA ILE A 69 -5.98 8.54 -2.40
C ILE A 69 -7.10 8.87 -1.42
N GLY A 70 -8.35 8.51 -1.76
CA GLY A 70 -9.50 8.69 -0.86
C GLY A 70 -9.28 8.01 0.50
N ARG A 71 -8.84 6.75 0.49
CA ARG A 71 -8.53 6.00 1.73
C ARG A 71 -7.37 6.59 2.51
N SER A 72 -6.36 7.11 1.82
CA SER A 72 -5.24 7.78 2.49
C SER A 72 -5.71 9.03 3.24
N ILE A 73 -6.60 9.82 2.64
CA ILE A 73 -7.19 11.00 3.27
C ILE A 73 -8.02 10.62 4.51
N GLU A 74 -8.87 9.59 4.39
CA GLU A 74 -9.64 9.06 5.53
C GLU A 74 -8.74 8.58 6.67
N MET A 75 -7.67 7.86 6.35
CA MET A 75 -6.70 7.37 7.32
C MET A 75 -5.97 8.51 8.02
N ILE A 76 -5.51 9.52 7.27
CA ILE A 76 -4.87 10.71 7.85
C ILE A 76 -5.84 11.42 8.81
N ALA A 77 -7.08 11.65 8.40
CA ALA A 77 -8.09 12.28 9.24
C ALA A 77 -8.37 11.48 10.53
N HIS A 78 -8.43 10.14 10.43
CA HIS A 78 -8.59 9.27 11.58
C HIS A 78 -7.42 9.34 12.56
N LEU A 79 -6.18 9.23 12.04
CA LEU A 79 -4.97 9.28 12.86
C LEU A 79 -4.81 10.65 13.55
N VAL A 80 -5.07 11.75 12.83
CA VAL A 80 -5.05 13.11 13.40
C VAL A 80 -6.07 13.23 14.54
N LYS A 81 -7.27 12.65 14.40
CA LYS A 81 -8.28 12.64 15.47
C LYS A 81 -7.82 11.82 16.68
N GLN A 82 -7.16 10.68 16.46
CA GLN A 82 -6.65 9.82 17.55
C GLN A 82 -5.50 10.44 18.33
N MET A 83 -4.70 11.30 17.67
CA MET A 83 -3.61 12.01 18.34
C MET A 83 -4.12 12.92 19.46
N ASP A 84 -5.35 13.44 19.38
CA ASP A 84 -5.96 14.31 20.41
C ASP A 84 -5.01 15.45 20.86
N GLY A 85 -4.31 16.07 19.89
CA GLY A 85 -3.32 17.12 20.13
C GLY A 85 -1.93 16.67 20.58
N ARG A 86 -1.71 15.37 20.80
CA ARG A 86 -0.38 14.81 21.10
C ARG A 86 0.46 14.69 19.83
N VAL A 87 1.51 15.51 19.71
CA VAL A 87 2.43 15.50 18.55
C VAL A 87 3.66 14.62 18.81
N SER A 88 3.87 14.19 20.04
CA SER A 88 5.02 13.37 20.42
C SER A 88 4.56 12.01 20.97
N ALA A 89 5.05 10.94 20.35
CA ALA A 89 5.06 9.64 20.99
C ALA A 89 6.13 9.71 22.09
N THR A 90 5.74 9.50 23.34
CA THR A 90 6.68 9.07 24.38
C THR A 90 7.18 7.69 23.96
N SER A 91 8.20 7.66 23.12
CA SER A 91 8.95 6.43 22.87
C SER A 91 9.67 6.13 24.17
N GLU A 92 9.28 5.05 24.84
CA GLU A 92 10.26 4.37 25.69
C GLU A 92 11.38 3.97 24.73
N HIS A 93 12.54 4.61 24.87
CA HIS A 93 13.75 4.10 24.24
C HIS A 93 13.96 2.73 24.87
N VAL A 94 13.67 1.68 24.11
CA VAL A 94 14.28 0.39 24.40
C VAL A 94 15.76 0.61 24.11
N ASP A 95 16.54 0.75 25.18
CA ASP A 95 18.01 0.75 25.11
C ASP A 95 18.46 -0.61 24.55
N ASP A 96 18.41 -0.77 23.23
CA ASP A 96 19.02 -1.90 22.53
C ASP A 96 20.52 -1.62 22.44
N VAL A 97 21.22 -1.84 23.55
CA VAL A 97 22.67 -1.73 23.65
C VAL A 97 23.28 -2.70 22.62
N GLY A 98 23.81 -2.12 21.55
CA GLY A 98 24.25 -2.80 20.34
C GLY A 98 25.17 -3.99 20.60
N ARG A 99 24.70 -5.19 20.25
CA ARG A 99 25.57 -6.34 19.98
C ARG A 99 26.08 -6.23 18.53
N PRO A 100 27.40 -6.34 18.27
CA PRO A 100 27.91 -6.37 16.90
C PRO A 100 27.34 -7.58 16.13
N GLY A 101 26.92 -7.37 14.88
CA GLY A 101 26.42 -8.42 13.98
C GLY A 101 24.91 -8.46 13.72
N ARG A 102 24.15 -7.38 13.95
CA ARG A 102 22.73 -7.29 13.56
C ARG A 102 22.53 -6.65 12.18
N SER A 103 21.63 -7.24 11.38
CA SER A 103 21.08 -6.69 10.14
C SER A 103 19.56 -6.79 10.22
N GLY A 104 18.85 -5.80 9.69
CA GLY A 104 17.38 -5.76 9.65
C GLY A 104 16.90 -5.34 8.27
N VAL A 105 15.64 -5.66 7.95
CA VAL A 105 14.98 -5.21 6.72
C VAL A 105 13.64 -4.60 7.10
N GLY A 106 13.41 -3.35 6.71
CA GLY A 106 12.13 -2.68 6.77
C GLY A 106 11.35 -2.92 5.48
N ILE A 107 10.05 -3.22 5.61
CA ILE A 107 9.13 -3.45 4.50
C ILE A 107 8.01 -2.42 4.59
N THR A 108 7.80 -1.63 3.53
CA THR A 108 6.71 -0.65 3.48
C THR A 108 6.05 -0.61 2.11
N GLU A 109 4.73 -0.41 2.08
CA GLU A 109 4.01 -0.14 0.84
C GLU A 109 4.16 1.36 0.48
N GLY A 110 4.92 1.67 -0.56
CA GLY A 110 5.02 3.01 -1.12
C GLY A 110 3.94 3.31 -2.16
N TRP A 111 3.85 4.57 -2.58
CA TRP A 111 2.85 5.01 -3.56
C TRP A 111 3.02 4.41 -4.96
N ARG A 112 4.22 3.90 -5.27
CA ARG A 112 4.51 3.18 -6.53
C ARG A 112 4.39 1.67 -6.36
N ALA A 113 4.86 1.13 -5.23
CA ALA A 113 4.85 -0.28 -4.87
C ALA A 113 5.54 -0.49 -3.51
N LEU A 114 5.59 -1.75 -3.08
CA LEU A 114 6.47 -2.27 -2.03
C LEU A 114 7.90 -1.73 -2.13
N SER A 115 8.46 -1.31 -1.01
CA SER A 115 9.82 -0.83 -0.85
C SER A 115 10.49 -1.54 0.32
N PHE A 116 11.79 -1.81 0.17
CA PHE A 116 12.64 -2.44 1.19
C PHE A 116 13.77 -1.49 1.58
N THR A 117 14.06 -1.40 2.86
CA THR A 117 15.19 -0.64 3.40
C THR A 117 16.00 -1.55 4.33
N GLY A 118 17.32 -1.59 4.18
CA GLY A 118 18.23 -2.38 5.02
C GLY A 118 19.11 -1.54 5.94
#